data_AF-A0A383DTE4-F1
#
_entry.id   AF-A0A383DTE4-F1
#
_cell.length_a   1.000
_cell.length_b   1.000
_cell.length_c   1.000
_cell.angle_alpha   90.00
_cell.angle_beta   90.00
_cell.angle_gamma   90.00
#
_symmetry.space_group_name_H-M   'P 1'
#
loop_
_entity.id
_entity.type
_entity.pdbx_description
1 polymer ?
#
loop_
_entity_poly.entity_id
_entity_poly.type
_entity_poly.pdbx_seq_one_letter_code
_entity_poly.pdbx_strand_id
1 'polypeptide(L)'
;VGGKELAVVGGFWDDFRRHTVNPRAVIFGLCILSIGQAQAQQKYLEPPEAAKELFASRPMPRVSLSPDQRHLLVAEELRFRRIEEMAQREVALAGVRLNPYNNGPTHPDYFFRLTLKEFA
;
A
#
# COMPACT_ATOMS: atom_id res chain seq x y z
N VAL A 1 -34.71 46.87 -39.62
CA VAL A 1 -34.47 45.43 -39.38
C VAL A 1 -33.57 45.34 -38.16
N GLY A 2 -34.07 44.99 -36.97
CA GLY A 2 -33.22 45.00 -35.76
C GLY A 2 -33.96 45.15 -34.43
N GLY A 3 -35.08 44.45 -34.24
CA GLY A 3 -35.88 44.60 -33.01
C GLY A 3 -36.43 43.29 -32.42
N LYS A 4 -36.05 42.12 -32.96
CA LYS A 4 -36.62 40.83 -32.55
C LYS A 4 -35.64 39.87 -31.85
N GLU A 5 -34.33 40.12 -31.91
CA GLU A 5 -33.33 39.24 -31.26
C GLU A 5 -33.11 39.53 -29.77
N LEU A 6 -33.39 40.75 -29.30
CA LEU A 6 -33.12 41.14 -27.91
C LEU A 6 -34.15 40.57 -26.91
N ALA A 7 -35.30 40.08 -27.37
CA ALA A 7 -36.35 39.53 -26.50
C ALA A 7 -36.08 38.06 -26.10
N VAL A 8 -35.32 37.31 -26.90
CA VAL A 8 -35.05 35.88 -26.64
C VAL A 8 -33.94 35.71 -25.58
N VAL A 9 -32.98 36.65 -25.54
CA VAL A 9 -31.87 36.61 -24.59
C VAL A 9 -32.30 37.02 -23.17
N GLY A 10 -33.28 37.93 -23.04
CA GLY A 10 -33.81 38.36 -21.74
C GLY A 10 -34.67 37.29 -21.05
N GLY A 11 -35.50 36.56 -21.80
CA GLY A 11 -36.38 35.52 -21.26
C GLY A 11 -35.63 34.32 -20.67
N PHE A 12 -34.47 33.97 -21.24
CA PHE A 12 -33.64 32.86 -20.76
C PHE A 12 -33.10 33.10 -19.33
N TRP A 13 -32.71 34.34 -19.01
CA TRP A 13 -32.21 34.71 -17.69
C TRP A 13 -33.33 34.93 -16.67
N ASP A 14 -34.50 35.38 -17.11
CA ASP A 14 -35.68 35.54 -16.24
C ASP A 14 -36.36 34.20 -15.92
N ASP A 15 -36.25 33.20 -16.78
CA ASP A 15 -36.72 31.83 -16.54
C ASP A 15 -35.83 31.10 -15.52
N PHE A 16 -34.51 31.24 -15.65
CA PHE A 16 -33.54 30.70 -14.69
C PHE A 16 -33.69 31.30 -13.28
N ARG A 17 -34.11 32.58 -13.17
CA ARG A 17 -34.28 33.30 -11.89
C ARG A 17 -35.60 32.94 -11.16
N ARG A 18 -36.55 32.26 -11.81
CA ARG A 18 -37.86 31.88 -11.22
C ARG A 18 -37.87 30.49 -10.58
N HIS A 19 -36.84 29.68 -10.81
CA HIS A 19 -36.68 28.42 -10.09
C HIS A 19 -36.18 28.70 -8.68
N THR A 20 -37.11 28.87 -7.74
CA THR A 20 -36.83 28.83 -6.30
C THR A 20 -36.47 27.39 -5.91
N VAL A 21 -35.28 26.94 -6.30
CA VAL A 21 -34.76 25.64 -5.90
C VAL A 21 -34.56 25.66 -4.39
N ASN A 22 -35.41 24.92 -3.67
CA ASN A 22 -35.30 24.81 -2.23
C ASN A 22 -33.88 24.33 -1.89
N PRO A 23 -33.06 25.12 -1.17
CA PRO A 23 -31.64 24.79 -0.97
C PRO A 23 -31.49 23.44 -0.26
N ARG A 24 -32.47 23.07 0.57
CA ARG A 24 -32.57 21.75 1.20
C ARG A 24 -32.76 20.61 0.19
N ALA A 25 -33.56 20.80 -0.86
CA ALA A 25 -33.78 19.81 -1.90
C ALA A 25 -32.54 19.65 -2.80
N VAL A 26 -31.80 20.74 -3.04
CA VAL A 26 -30.53 20.71 -3.78
C VAL A 26 -29.47 19.96 -2.96
N ILE A 27 -29.35 20.25 -1.66
CA ILE A 27 -28.44 19.53 -0.76
C ILE A 27 -28.82 18.05 -0.69
N PHE A 28 -30.12 17.74 -0.58
CA PHE A 28 -30.59 16.36 -0.53
C PHE A 28 -30.30 15.61 -1.84
N GLY A 29 -30.53 16.25 -2.99
CA GLY A 29 -30.18 15.71 -4.30
C GLY A 29 -28.68 15.48 -4.47
N LEU A 30 -27.85 16.42 -4.00
CA LEU A 30 -26.40 16.29 -4.02
C LEU A 30 -25.92 15.14 -3.12
N CYS A 31 -26.48 15.00 -1.91
CA CYS A 31 -26.16 13.90 -1.00
C CYS A 31 -26.52 12.53 -1.60
N ILE A 32 -27.66 12.41 -2.29
CA ILE A 32 -28.05 11.16 -2.97
C ILE A 32 -27.08 10.82 -4.10
N LEU A 33 -26.63 11.82 -4.86
CA LEU A 33 -25.68 11.62 -5.97
C LEU A 33 -24.31 11.12 -5.48
N SER A 34 -23.89 11.50 -4.26
CA SER A 34 -22.60 11.09 -3.68
C SER A 34 -22.55 9.64 -3.18
N ILE A 35 -23.68 8.96 -2.99
CA ILE A 35 -23.72 7.58 -2.44
C ILE A 35 -23.09 6.56 -3.41
N GLY A 36 -23.17 6.82 -4.72
CA GLY A 36 -22.65 5.90 -5.76
C GLY A 36 -21.12 5.88 -5.91
N GLN A 37 -20.38 6.77 -5.24
CA GLN A 37 -18.92 6.86 -5.34
C GLN A 37 -18.19 6.10 -4.20
N ALA A 38 -18.91 5.44 -3.31
CA ALA A 38 -18.34 4.87 -2.07
C ALA A 38 -17.82 3.42 -2.19
N GLN A 39 -17.88 2.79 -3.36
CA GLN A 39 -17.41 1.41 -3.55
C GLN A 39 -15.96 1.35 -4.06
N ALA A 40 -15.03 1.92 -3.30
CA ALA A 40 -13.59 1.83 -3.59
C ALA A 40 -12.91 0.63 -2.89
N GLN A 41 -13.66 -0.44 -2.56
CA GLN A 41 -13.06 -1.65 -2.05
C GLN A 41 -12.49 -2.47 -3.20
N GLN A 42 -11.21 -2.27 -3.48
CA GLN A 42 -10.44 -3.09 -4.41
C GLN A 42 -10.62 -4.57 -4.02
N LYS A 43 -11.19 -5.38 -4.92
CA LYS A 43 -11.31 -6.83 -4.70
C LYS A 43 -9.92 -7.41 -4.53
N TYR A 44 -9.72 -8.26 -3.51
CA TYR A 44 -8.47 -8.99 -3.35
C TYR A 44 -8.22 -9.81 -4.62
N LEU A 45 -7.08 -9.57 -5.26
CA LEU A 45 -6.66 -10.28 -6.46
C LEU A 45 -5.75 -11.41 -6.03
N GLU A 46 -6.01 -12.60 -6.56
CA GLU A 46 -5.08 -13.70 -6.40
C GLU A 46 -3.77 -13.37 -7.11
N PRO A 47 -2.61 -13.69 -6.48
CA PRO A 47 -1.33 -13.49 -7.12
C PRO A 47 -1.23 -14.38 -8.38
N PRO A 48 -0.61 -13.89 -9.47
CA PRO A 48 -0.37 -14.69 -10.66
C PRO A 48 0.52 -15.91 -10.34
N GLU A 49 0.43 -16.97 -11.14
CA GLU A 49 1.12 -18.25 -10.87
C GLU A 49 2.64 -18.09 -10.71
N ALA A 50 3.29 -17.26 -11.53
CA ALA A 50 4.72 -16.96 -11.39
C ALA A 50 5.09 -16.38 -10.01
N ALA A 51 4.20 -15.61 -9.39
CA ALA A 51 4.42 -15.10 -8.05
C ALA A 51 4.27 -16.22 -7.01
N LYS A 52 3.27 -17.11 -7.14
CA LYS A 52 3.07 -18.25 -6.24
C LYS A 52 4.29 -19.17 -6.20
N GLU A 53 4.90 -19.46 -7.35
CA GLU A 53 6.13 -20.25 -7.43
C GLU A 53 7.31 -19.58 -6.72
N LEU A 54 7.47 -18.26 -6.87
CA LEU A 54 8.51 -17.51 -6.16
C LEU A 54 8.31 -17.55 -4.65
N PHE A 55 7.06 -17.41 -4.17
CA PHE A 55 6.74 -17.52 -2.74
C PHE A 55 6.98 -18.93 -2.18
N ALA A 56 6.77 -19.98 -2.98
CA ALA A 56 7.03 -21.36 -2.59
C ALA A 56 8.52 -21.75 -2.65
N SER A 57 9.34 -21.00 -3.38
CA SER A 57 10.76 -21.31 -3.56
C SER A 57 11.60 -21.03 -2.31
N ARG A 58 12.56 -21.92 -2.02
CA ARG A 58 13.50 -21.72 -0.89
C ARG A 58 14.32 -20.45 -1.10
N PRO A 59 14.56 -19.65 -0.04
CA PRO A 59 15.46 -18.50 -0.11
C PRO A 59 16.88 -18.94 -0.45
N MET A 60 17.61 -18.04 -1.11
CA MET A 60 19.03 -18.24 -1.36
C MET A 60 19.78 -18.17 -0.02
N PRO A 61 20.59 -19.19 0.34
CA PRO A 61 21.35 -19.14 1.57
C PRO A 61 22.49 -18.13 1.44
N ARG A 62 22.85 -17.50 2.56
CA ARG A 62 24.05 -16.69 2.66
C ARG A 62 25.26 -17.59 2.85
N VAL A 63 26.28 -17.39 2.03
CA VAL A 63 27.52 -18.17 2.08
C VAL A 63 28.69 -17.27 2.45
N SER A 64 29.59 -17.78 3.31
CA SER A 64 30.81 -17.09 3.70
C SER A 64 31.96 -18.09 3.74
N LEU A 65 33.05 -17.76 3.05
CA LEU A 65 34.27 -18.57 3.02
C LEU A 65 35.24 -18.04 4.08
N SER A 66 35.88 -18.95 4.82
CA SER A 66 36.89 -18.60 5.79
C SER A 66 38.14 -18.00 5.11
N PRO A 67 38.90 -17.11 5.78
CA PRO A 67 40.11 -16.53 5.20
C PRO A 67 41.16 -17.56 4.80
N ASP A 68 41.20 -18.69 5.50
CA ASP A 68 42.08 -19.84 5.24
C ASP A 68 41.50 -20.83 4.21
N GLN A 69 40.32 -20.55 3.63
CA GLN A 69 39.63 -21.33 2.59
C GLN A 69 39.28 -22.78 2.97
N ARG A 70 39.42 -23.17 4.23
CA ARG A 70 39.10 -24.53 4.70
C ARG A 70 37.64 -24.72 5.07
N HIS A 71 36.91 -23.64 5.36
CA HIS A 71 35.54 -23.73 5.85
C HIS A 71 34.60 -22.82 5.06
N LEU A 72 33.45 -23.38 4.68
CA LEU A 72 32.33 -22.67 4.09
C LEU A 72 31.16 -22.66 5.08
N LEU A 73 30.79 -21.48 5.57
CA LEU A 73 29.56 -21.27 6.31
C LEU A 73 28.40 -21.10 5.31
N VAL A 74 27.38 -21.94 5.44
CA VAL A 74 26.10 -21.84 4.74
C VAL A 74 25.02 -21.51 5.77
N ALA A 75 24.47 -20.31 5.66
CA ALA A 75 23.48 -19.78 6.58
C ALA A 75 22.14 -19.59 5.85
N GLU A 76 21.12 -20.33 6.26
CA GLU A 76 19.76 -20.22 5.71
C GLU A 76 18.97 -19.16 6.47
N GLU A 77 18.45 -18.18 5.72
CA GLU A 77 17.69 -17.04 6.21
C GLU A 77 16.18 -17.21 5.98
N LEU A 78 15.36 -16.60 6.82
CA LEU A 78 13.92 -16.46 6.58
C LEU A 78 13.66 -15.39 5.52
N ARG A 79 13.05 -15.78 4.38
CA ARG A 79 12.72 -14.86 3.28
C ARG A 79 11.73 -13.76 3.70
N PHE A 80 10.72 -14.13 4.47
CA PHE A 80 9.62 -13.27 4.84
C PHE A 80 9.56 -13.07 6.35
N ARG A 81 9.32 -11.83 6.74
CA ARG A 81 9.04 -11.46 8.12
C ARG A 81 7.68 -11.99 8.55
N ARG A 82 7.56 -12.37 9.81
CA ARG A 82 6.28 -12.80 10.39
C ARG A 82 5.34 -11.60 10.52
N ILE A 83 4.04 -11.85 10.41
CA ILE A 83 3.01 -10.79 10.55
C ILE A 83 3.10 -10.14 11.93
N GLU A 84 3.38 -10.93 12.97
CA GLU A 84 3.57 -10.42 14.34
C GLU A 84 4.67 -9.38 14.42
N GLU A 85 5.80 -9.61 13.75
CA GLU A 85 6.92 -8.67 13.72
C GLU A 85 6.63 -7.43 12.88
N MET A 86 5.78 -7.53 11.85
CA MET A 86 5.33 -6.37 11.06
C MET A 86 4.29 -5.52 11.81
N ALA A 87 3.52 -6.16 12.70
CA ALA A 87 2.54 -5.49 13.54
C ALA A 87 3.17 -4.88 14.81
N GLN A 88 4.47 -5.12 15.07
CA GLN A 88 5.16 -4.53 16.21
C GLN A 88 5.25 -3.01 16.09
N ARG A 89 5.21 -2.35 17.25
CA ARG A 89 5.44 -0.90 17.34
C ARG A 89 6.90 -0.59 17.07
N GLU A 90 7.15 0.41 16.23
CA GLU A 90 8.49 0.89 15.89
C GLU A 90 8.66 2.35 16.35
N VAL A 91 9.88 2.75 16.70
CA VAL A 91 10.22 4.14 16.99
C VAL A 91 11.32 4.58 16.03
N ALA A 92 11.09 5.66 15.28
CA ALA A 92 12.10 6.27 14.43
C ALA A 92 12.83 7.39 15.18
N LEU A 93 14.10 7.18 15.51
CA LEU A 93 14.98 8.16 16.15
C LEU A 93 16.12 8.52 15.20
N ALA A 94 16.26 9.80 14.85
CA ALA A 94 17.32 10.29 13.97
C ALA A 94 17.46 9.49 12.64
N GLY A 95 16.34 9.01 12.10
CA GLY A 95 16.31 8.19 10.87
C GLY A 95 16.55 6.69 11.08
N VAL A 96 16.84 6.24 12.30
CA VAL A 96 16.99 4.82 12.66
C VAL A 96 15.68 4.30 13.22
N ARG A 97 15.22 3.15 12.72
CA ARG A 97 14.05 2.44 13.26
C ARG A 97 14.49 1.46 14.33
N LEU A 98 13.97 1.66 15.54
CA LEU A 98 14.28 0.84 16.71
C LEU A 98 13.02 0.15 17.22
N ASN A 99 13.22 -1.07 17.73
CA ASN A 99 12.21 -1.77 18.50
C ASN A 99 12.25 -1.26 19.95
N PRO A 100 11.14 -0.69 20.48
CA PRO A 100 11.12 -0.09 21.81
C PRO A 100 11.26 -1.11 22.96
N TYR A 101 11.05 -2.41 22.70
CA TYR A 101 11.15 -3.45 23.71
C TYR A 101 12.60 -3.88 23.98
N ASN A 102 13.46 -3.82 22.97
CA ASN A 102 14.85 -4.31 23.07
C ASN A 102 15.91 -3.27 22.65
N ASN A 103 15.51 -2.07 22.24
CA ASN A 103 16.37 -0.98 21.73
C ASN A 103 17.29 -1.39 20.56
N GLY A 104 17.01 -2.52 19.90
CA GLY A 104 17.73 -3.01 18.75
C GLY A 104 17.11 -2.54 17.43
N PRO A 105 17.69 -2.96 16.29
CA PRO A 105 17.07 -2.75 14.99
C PRO A 105 15.65 -3.30 14.98
N THR A 106 14.70 -2.54 14.44
CA THR A 106 13.32 -3.00 14.27
C THR A 106 13.23 -4.29 13.47
N HIS A 107 14.13 -4.46 12.51
CA HIS A 107 14.11 -5.57 11.59
C HIS A 107 15.44 -6.33 11.63
N PRO A 108 15.61 -7.27 12.57
CA PRO A 108 16.78 -8.16 12.56
C PRO A 108 16.62 -9.24 11.48
N ASP A 109 17.76 -9.69 10.95
CA ASP A 109 17.84 -10.85 10.07
C ASP A 109 17.79 -12.13 10.90
N TYR A 110 16.98 -13.09 10.47
CA TYR A 110 16.82 -14.38 11.17
C TYR A 110 17.40 -15.51 10.36
N PHE A 111 18.39 -16.17 10.95
CA PHE A 111 18.94 -17.43 10.48
C PHE A 111 18.30 -18.58 11.23
N PHE A 112 17.78 -19.58 10.51
CA PHE A 112 17.16 -20.75 11.13
C PHE A 112 17.99 -22.03 10.97
N ARG A 113 18.96 -22.03 10.04
CA ARG A 113 19.93 -23.11 9.91
C ARG A 113 21.31 -22.56 9.58
N LEU A 114 22.30 -23.00 10.35
CA LEU A 114 23.71 -22.71 10.11
C LEU A 114 24.41 -24.05 9.88
N THR A 115 25.06 -24.19 8.73
CA THR A 115 25.83 -25.39 8.37
C THR A 115 27.26 -24.98 8.06
N LEU A 116 28.23 -25.57 8.76
CA LEU A 116 29.64 -25.40 8.43
C LEU A 116 30.06 -26.60 7.57
N LYS A 117 30.61 -26.34 6.40
CA LYS A 117 31.20 -27.35 5.52
C LYS A 117 32.71 -27.18 5.49
N GLU A 118 33.43 -28.27 5.54
CA GLU A 118 34.88 -28.28 5.32
C GLU A 118 35.15 -28.48 3.82
N PHE A 119 36.00 -27.62 3.27
CA PHE A 119 36.60 -27.82 1.96
C PHE A 119 37.95 -28.49 2.18
N ALA A 120 38.04 -29.76 1.76
CA ALA A 120 39.28 -30.52 1.73
C ALA A 120 40.18 -30.07 0.57
#